data_AF-A0A946TMI4-F1
#
_entry.id   AF-A0A946TMI4-F1
#
_cell.length_a   1.000
_cell.length_b   1.000
_cell.length_c   1.000
_cell.angle_alpha   90.00
_cell.angle_beta   90.00
_cell.angle_gamma   90.00
#
_symmetry.space_group_name_H-M   'P 1'
#
loop_
_entity.id
_entity.type
_entity.pdbx_description
1 polymer ?
#
loop_
_entity_poly.entity_id
_entity_poly.type
_entity_poly.pdbx_seq_one_letter_code
_entity_poly.pdbx_strand_id
1 'polypeptide(L)'
;ACPSLAYTAPYAKDWMAGLEGGAPRIGFVSSFFHEHTIAKLNLGLMTGLPKSRFEVQVFSFSEVEDSWAAKFKEFGSSFVPLPNELNAAREIIASAEVDILYFTDIGMEPLSYFLGFARLAPVQCVTWGHPVTTGLPNIDYFISGDLTETKDAASAYSEKLLRLDGFSTCVAVPGEIAQLPPRKSALGQRIVCPQSLFKYHPDFDAILGGILRALPEAEIQLIDGSHPAWSELLQKRLMSSLSDVSDRIQILPRLNREAFAALLQAADVILDTPYFCGGMTTYQALAAGTPVVTLPGDFMRGRLSLALYRQMQMTDCVAGSTEDYIEITKRLCTDAKFAASVREQIQTGQDRIFDNRKTIDRHAKFFEKVMFEG
;
A
#
# COMPACT_ATOMS: atom_id res chain seq x y z
N ALA A 1 -28.37 -21.12 6.11
CA ALA A 1 -28.34 -20.31 7.34
C ALA A 1 -27.19 -19.34 7.21
N CYS A 2 -27.43 -18.02 7.26
CA CYS A 2 -26.33 -17.07 7.36
C CYS A 2 -25.64 -17.36 8.72
N PRO A 3 -24.36 -17.75 8.79
CA PRO A 3 -23.70 -17.89 10.07
C PRO A 3 -23.88 -16.58 10.83
N SER A 4 -24.14 -16.65 12.14
CA SER A 4 -24.23 -15.45 12.96
C SER A 4 -22.96 -14.63 12.71
N LEU A 5 -23.10 -13.51 12.00
CA LEU A 5 -21.96 -12.64 11.72
C LEU A 5 -21.39 -12.10 13.03
N ALA A 6 -22.27 -11.90 14.02
CA ALA A 6 -21.91 -11.62 15.40
C ALA A 6 -21.36 -12.88 16.09
N TYR A 7 -20.07 -12.84 16.39
CA TYR A 7 -19.38 -13.75 17.31
C TYR A 7 -18.52 -12.89 18.23
N THR A 8 -18.45 -13.26 19.52
CA THR A 8 -17.55 -12.61 20.48
C THR A 8 -16.79 -13.69 21.22
N ALA A 9 -15.47 -13.68 21.08
CA ALA A 9 -14.57 -14.57 21.79
C ALA A 9 -14.77 -14.38 23.31
N PRO A 10 -14.84 -15.47 24.10
CA PRO A 10 -14.98 -15.37 25.55
C PRO A 10 -13.90 -14.49 26.20
N TYR A 11 -12.63 -14.66 25.79
CA TYR A 11 -11.50 -13.85 26.27
C TYR A 11 -11.68 -12.35 26.04
N ALA A 12 -12.37 -11.94 24.98
CA ALA A 12 -12.58 -10.53 24.68
C ALA A 12 -13.65 -9.86 25.58
N LYS A 13 -14.52 -10.64 26.26
CA LYS A 13 -15.57 -10.10 27.14
C LYS A 13 -15.06 -9.77 28.54
N ASP A 14 -14.18 -10.62 29.05
CA ASP A 14 -13.65 -10.54 30.42
C ASP A 14 -12.22 -9.99 30.44
N TRP A 15 -11.85 -9.25 29.38
CA TRP A 15 -10.53 -8.66 29.27
C TRP A 15 -10.29 -7.59 30.33
N MET A 16 -9.24 -7.78 31.11
CA MET A 16 -8.69 -6.76 31.97
C MET A 16 -7.59 -6.00 31.22
N ALA A 17 -7.74 -4.68 31.12
CA ALA A 17 -6.76 -3.78 30.52
C ALA A 17 -5.41 -3.86 31.27
N GLY A 18 -4.52 -4.71 30.76
CA GLY A 18 -3.19 -4.96 31.31
C GLY A 18 -3.18 -5.69 32.65
N LEU A 19 -2.08 -6.43 32.88
CA LEU A 19 -1.57 -6.83 34.21
C LEU A 19 -2.04 -8.18 34.81
N GLU A 20 -1.76 -9.29 34.10
CA GLU A 20 -1.19 -10.47 34.79
C GLU A 20 0.36 -10.52 34.72
N GLY A 21 0.99 -9.46 34.18
CA GLY A 21 2.46 -9.29 34.17
C GLY A 21 3.18 -9.79 32.91
N GLY A 22 2.45 -10.25 31.88
CA GLY A 22 3.00 -10.69 30.59
C GLY A 22 3.15 -9.57 29.54
N ALA A 23 3.93 -9.86 28.48
CA ALA A 23 4.06 -8.99 27.32
C ALA A 23 2.79 -9.05 26.44
N PRO A 24 2.24 -7.92 25.94
CA PRO A 24 1.06 -7.94 25.07
C PRO A 24 1.22 -8.83 23.83
N ARG A 25 0.19 -9.63 23.55
CA ARG A 25 0.09 -10.54 22.40
C ARG A 25 -0.58 -9.83 21.23
N ILE A 26 0.13 -9.70 20.12
CA ILE A 26 -0.36 -9.07 18.90
C ILE A 26 -0.53 -10.13 17.82
N GLY A 27 -1.77 -10.33 17.37
CA GLY A 27 -2.11 -11.15 16.23
C GLY A 27 -2.15 -10.34 14.95
N PHE A 28 -1.41 -10.72 13.93
CA PHE A 28 -1.56 -10.15 12.57
C PHE A 28 -2.32 -11.13 11.69
N VAL A 29 -3.33 -10.67 10.96
CA VAL A 29 -4.17 -11.54 10.11
C VAL A 29 -4.28 -11.02 8.69
N SER A 30 -4.11 -11.95 7.73
CA SER A 30 -4.17 -11.66 6.28
C SER A 30 -4.41 -12.91 5.44
N SER A 31 -5.00 -12.72 4.26
CA SER A 31 -5.00 -13.71 3.18
C SER A 31 -3.79 -13.62 2.25
N PHE A 32 -2.87 -12.69 2.52
CA PHE A 32 -1.85 -12.22 1.58
C PHE A 32 -0.42 -12.27 2.14
N PHE A 33 -0.16 -13.13 3.12
CA PHE A 33 1.20 -13.43 3.62
C PHE A 33 1.97 -14.38 2.68
N HIS A 34 2.12 -13.96 1.42
CA HIS A 34 2.89 -14.59 0.34
C HIS A 34 3.48 -13.48 -0.56
N GLU A 35 3.92 -13.75 -1.80
CA GLU A 35 4.44 -12.72 -2.72
C GLU A 35 3.34 -11.72 -3.14
N HIS A 36 3.03 -10.79 -2.24
CA HIS A 36 1.97 -9.81 -2.36
C HIS A 36 2.36 -8.49 -1.69
N THR A 37 1.68 -7.41 -2.08
CA THR A 37 1.88 -6.08 -1.50
C THR A 37 1.74 -6.08 0.02
N ILE A 38 0.71 -6.74 0.55
CA ILE A 38 0.44 -6.76 2.00
C ILE A 38 1.59 -7.38 2.80
N ALA A 39 2.14 -8.50 2.33
CA ALA A 39 3.32 -9.09 2.94
C ALA A 39 4.49 -8.10 3.00
N LYS A 40 4.78 -7.43 1.88
CA LYS A 40 5.88 -6.46 1.77
C LYS A 40 5.72 -5.26 2.71
N LEU A 41 4.48 -4.81 2.92
CA LEU A 41 4.16 -3.66 3.78
C LEU A 41 4.25 -3.97 5.28
N ASN A 42 3.95 -5.21 5.68
CA ASN A 42 3.75 -5.55 7.09
C ASN A 42 4.87 -6.41 7.70
N LEU A 43 5.68 -7.11 6.90
CA LEU A 43 6.75 -7.98 7.42
C LEU A 43 7.73 -7.22 8.32
N GLY A 44 8.09 -5.98 7.95
CA GLY A 44 9.00 -5.14 8.73
C GLY A 44 8.45 -4.81 10.13
N LEU A 45 7.15 -4.55 10.25
CA LEU A 45 6.51 -4.32 11.54
C LEU A 45 6.52 -5.61 12.39
N MET A 46 6.06 -6.73 11.84
CA MET A 46 5.96 -8.00 12.56
C MET A 46 7.32 -8.49 13.07
N THR A 47 8.37 -8.37 12.24
CA THR A 47 9.72 -8.85 12.59
C THR A 47 10.50 -7.87 13.47
N GLY A 48 10.19 -6.57 13.38
CA GLY A 48 10.96 -5.54 14.09
C GLY A 48 10.40 -5.14 15.44
N LEU A 49 9.19 -5.57 15.81
CA LEU A 49 8.65 -5.38 17.15
C LEU A 49 9.58 -6.04 18.20
N PRO A 50 9.92 -5.32 19.30
CA PRO A 50 10.84 -5.85 20.29
C PRO A 50 10.22 -7.02 21.07
N LYS A 51 10.80 -8.22 20.92
CA LYS A 51 10.36 -9.47 21.59
C LYS A 51 10.34 -9.39 23.13
N SER A 52 11.09 -8.45 23.72
CA SER A 52 11.06 -8.19 25.17
C SER A 52 9.82 -7.43 25.63
N ARG A 53 9.03 -6.88 24.69
CA ARG A 53 7.84 -6.06 24.97
C ARG A 53 6.57 -6.62 24.34
N PHE A 54 6.67 -7.44 23.29
CA PHE A 54 5.51 -7.98 22.58
C PHE A 54 5.74 -9.44 22.18
N GLU A 55 4.65 -10.20 22.21
CA GLU A 55 4.54 -11.51 21.58
C GLU A 55 3.78 -11.37 20.26
N VAL A 56 4.35 -11.83 19.15
CA VAL A 56 3.74 -11.71 17.83
C VAL A 56 3.21 -13.06 17.39
N GLN A 57 1.94 -13.11 16.96
CA GLN A 57 1.32 -14.24 16.29
C GLN A 57 0.92 -13.83 14.87
N VAL A 58 1.08 -14.74 13.90
CA VAL A 58 0.80 -14.49 12.48
C VAL A 58 -0.23 -15.49 12.01
N PHE A 59 -1.44 -15.01 11.70
CA PHE A 59 -2.55 -15.81 11.19
C PHE A 59 -2.68 -15.62 9.67
N SER A 60 -2.59 -16.71 8.91
CA SER A 60 -2.56 -16.66 7.44
C SER A 60 -3.62 -17.55 6.81
N PHE A 61 -4.49 -16.99 5.96
CA PHE A 61 -5.34 -17.79 5.06
C PHE A 61 -4.62 -18.22 3.77
N SER A 62 -3.39 -17.76 3.55
CA SER A 62 -2.65 -18.05 2.33
C SER A 62 -2.19 -19.51 2.27
N GLU A 63 -2.62 -20.20 1.23
CA GLU A 63 -2.14 -21.55 0.87
C GLU A 63 -0.95 -21.52 -0.10
N VAL A 64 -0.52 -20.33 -0.55
CA VAL A 64 0.59 -20.15 -1.48
C VAL A 64 1.92 -20.53 -0.82
N GLU A 65 2.73 -21.33 -1.52
CA GLU A 65 4.08 -21.72 -1.11
C GLU A 65 5.14 -21.05 -1.98
N ASP A 66 5.58 -19.86 -1.59
CA ASP A 66 6.64 -19.12 -2.25
C ASP A 66 7.72 -18.61 -1.27
N SER A 67 8.72 -17.92 -1.80
CA SER A 67 9.83 -17.36 -1.02
C SER A 67 9.40 -16.31 0.02
N TRP A 68 8.23 -15.68 -0.14
CA TRP A 68 7.68 -14.74 0.83
C TRP A 68 6.88 -15.46 1.91
N ALA A 69 6.06 -16.45 1.55
CA ALA A 69 5.37 -17.32 2.50
C ALA A 69 6.36 -18.00 3.44
N ALA A 70 7.53 -18.42 2.94
CA ALA A 70 8.61 -18.97 3.75
C ALA A 70 9.08 -18.01 4.86
N LYS A 71 9.15 -16.70 4.60
CA LYS A 71 9.53 -15.69 5.61
C LYS A 71 8.53 -15.59 6.76
N PHE A 72 7.24 -15.80 6.49
CA PHE A 72 6.23 -15.84 7.55
C PHE A 72 6.26 -17.16 8.32
N LYS A 73 6.61 -18.28 7.67
CA LYS A 73 6.83 -19.57 8.35
C LYS A 73 8.04 -19.53 9.30
N GLU A 74 9.00 -18.60 9.13
CA GLU A 74 10.11 -18.38 10.08
C GLU A 74 9.67 -17.90 11.47
N PHE A 75 8.42 -17.46 11.63
CA PHE A 75 7.82 -17.21 12.95
C PHE A 75 7.59 -18.52 13.75
N GLY A 76 7.83 -19.68 13.15
CA GLY A 76 7.83 -20.98 13.83
C GLY A 76 6.46 -21.29 14.42
N SER A 77 6.42 -21.61 15.72
CA SER A 77 5.17 -21.91 16.43
C SER A 77 4.20 -20.72 16.52
N SER A 78 4.66 -19.49 16.23
CA SER A 78 3.80 -18.30 16.21
C SER A 78 3.14 -18.07 14.84
N PHE A 79 3.48 -18.85 13.81
CA PHE A 79 2.76 -18.86 12.54
C PHE A 79 1.61 -19.86 12.59
N VAL A 80 0.39 -19.39 12.37
CA VAL A 80 -0.85 -20.17 12.47
C VAL A 80 -1.58 -20.13 11.12
N PRO A 81 -1.56 -21.22 10.33
CA PRO A 81 -2.39 -21.30 9.14
C PRO A 81 -3.86 -21.35 9.52
N LEU A 82 -4.69 -20.54 8.86
CA LEU A 82 -6.12 -20.50 9.03
C LEU A 82 -6.82 -21.26 7.91
N PRO A 83 -7.88 -22.03 8.22
CA PRO A 83 -8.72 -22.65 7.20
C PRO A 83 -9.55 -21.59 6.47
N ASN A 84 -9.87 -21.85 5.21
CA ASN A 84 -10.85 -21.08 4.42
C ASN A 84 -12.30 -21.38 4.85
N GLU A 85 -12.56 -21.40 6.16
CA GLU A 85 -13.87 -21.59 6.77
C GLU A 85 -14.00 -20.63 7.97
N LEU A 86 -15.05 -19.81 7.95
CA LEU A 86 -15.17 -18.65 8.83
C LEU A 86 -15.26 -19.04 10.31
N ASN A 87 -16.02 -20.08 10.67
CA ASN A 87 -16.21 -20.44 12.07
C ASN A 87 -14.93 -21.07 12.65
N ALA A 88 -14.30 -21.98 11.92
CA ALA A 88 -13.03 -22.59 12.31
C ALA A 88 -11.92 -21.53 12.44
N ALA A 89 -11.84 -20.57 11.52
CA ALA A 89 -10.88 -19.47 11.62
C ALA A 89 -11.14 -18.60 12.87
N ARG A 90 -12.41 -18.30 13.20
CA ARG A 90 -12.76 -17.57 14.42
C ARG A 90 -12.34 -18.33 15.68
N GLU A 91 -12.61 -19.63 15.74
CA GLU A 91 -12.25 -20.48 16.87
C GLU A 91 -10.73 -20.54 17.09
N ILE A 92 -9.95 -20.68 16.01
CA ILE A 92 -8.49 -20.71 16.07
C ILE A 92 -7.94 -19.37 16.59
N ILE A 93 -8.38 -18.24 16.03
CA ILE A 93 -7.92 -16.91 16.46
C ILE A 93 -8.36 -16.63 17.91
N ALA A 94 -9.60 -16.95 18.27
CA ALA A 94 -10.11 -16.74 19.63
C ALA A 94 -9.32 -17.55 20.66
N SER A 95 -8.94 -18.79 20.32
CA SER A 95 -8.15 -19.67 21.21
C SER A 95 -6.70 -19.22 21.40
N ALA A 96 -6.20 -18.35 20.52
CA ALA A 96 -4.88 -17.75 20.65
C ALA A 96 -4.84 -16.58 21.65
N GLU A 97 -6.02 -16.08 22.05
CA GLU A 97 -6.21 -15.05 23.07
C GLU A 97 -5.33 -13.81 22.87
N VAL A 98 -5.13 -13.39 21.61
CA VAL A 98 -4.35 -12.17 21.34
C VAL A 98 -5.06 -10.96 21.93
N ASP A 99 -4.27 -10.05 22.50
CA ASP A 99 -4.80 -8.84 23.12
C ASP A 99 -5.15 -7.77 22.07
N ILE A 100 -4.37 -7.74 20.99
CA ILE A 100 -4.60 -6.89 19.82
C ILE A 100 -4.66 -7.76 18.58
N LEU A 101 -5.77 -7.71 17.84
CA LEU A 101 -5.87 -8.30 16.50
C LEU A 101 -5.71 -7.19 15.44
N TYR A 102 -4.62 -7.26 14.69
CA TYR A 102 -4.25 -6.33 13.63
C TYR A 102 -4.58 -6.95 12.26
N PHE A 103 -5.62 -6.43 11.63
CA PHE A 103 -5.99 -6.77 10.27
C PHE A 103 -5.16 -5.97 9.27
N THR A 104 -4.50 -6.65 8.34
CA THR A 104 -3.64 -5.94 7.38
C THR A 104 -4.38 -5.44 6.14
N ASP A 105 -5.58 -5.95 5.84
CA ASP A 105 -6.19 -5.81 4.50
C ASP A 105 -7.71 -6.09 4.39
N ILE A 106 -8.51 -5.81 5.44
CA ILE A 106 -9.97 -6.02 5.37
C ILE A 106 -10.57 -5.39 4.09
N GLY A 107 -11.32 -6.19 3.35
CA GLY A 107 -12.02 -5.77 2.12
C GLY A 107 -11.31 -6.16 0.83
N MET A 108 -10.06 -6.60 0.88
CA MET A 108 -9.38 -7.19 -0.28
C MET A 108 -9.87 -8.62 -0.60
N GLU A 109 -10.37 -9.33 0.41
CA GLU A 109 -10.89 -10.70 0.27
C GLU A 109 -12.15 -10.85 1.16
N PRO A 110 -13.22 -11.53 0.68
CA PRO A 110 -14.49 -11.63 1.41
C PRO A 110 -14.40 -12.22 2.82
N LEU A 111 -13.62 -13.30 3.03
CA LEU A 111 -13.47 -13.97 4.32
C LEU A 111 -12.87 -13.02 5.38
N SER A 112 -11.85 -12.23 5.03
CA SER A 112 -11.27 -11.21 5.94
C SER A 112 -12.31 -10.18 6.39
N TYR A 113 -13.22 -9.78 5.49
CA TYR A 113 -14.32 -8.87 5.79
C TYR A 113 -15.36 -9.50 6.73
N PHE A 114 -15.76 -10.74 6.47
CA PHE A 114 -16.68 -11.47 7.35
C PHE A 114 -16.07 -11.83 8.71
N LEU A 115 -14.75 -12.02 8.76
CA LEU A 115 -14.01 -12.22 9.99
C LEU A 115 -14.06 -10.97 10.88
N GLY A 116 -13.93 -9.78 10.29
CA GLY A 116 -13.97 -8.50 11.02
C GLY A 116 -15.32 -8.17 11.70
N PHE A 117 -16.42 -8.87 11.36
CA PHE A 117 -17.67 -8.79 12.12
C PHE A 117 -17.59 -9.47 13.49
N ALA A 118 -16.63 -10.37 13.70
CA ALA A 118 -16.41 -10.99 14.99
C ALA A 118 -15.56 -10.07 15.88
N ARG A 119 -15.80 -10.15 17.19
CA ARG A 119 -14.93 -9.60 18.23
C ARG A 119 -14.03 -10.73 18.74
N LEU A 120 -12.83 -10.84 18.18
CA LEU A 120 -11.87 -11.93 18.40
C LEU A 120 -10.73 -11.54 19.34
N ALA A 121 -10.48 -10.24 19.48
CA ALA A 121 -9.57 -9.68 20.46
C ALA A 121 -10.24 -8.49 21.17
N PRO A 122 -9.78 -8.14 22.38
CA PRO A 122 -10.24 -6.96 23.08
C PRO A 122 -10.08 -5.68 22.26
N VAL A 123 -8.91 -5.52 21.63
CA VAL A 123 -8.64 -4.44 20.66
C VAL A 123 -8.51 -5.03 19.26
N GLN A 124 -9.30 -4.52 18.32
CA GLN A 124 -9.17 -4.84 16.90
C GLN A 124 -8.83 -3.58 16.12
N CYS A 125 -7.81 -3.68 15.28
CA CYS A 125 -7.38 -2.58 14.44
C CYS A 125 -7.15 -3.05 13.01
N VAL A 126 -7.25 -2.10 12.09
CA VAL A 126 -6.99 -2.33 10.67
C VAL A 126 -6.01 -1.28 10.17
N THR A 127 -5.29 -1.58 9.10
CA THR A 127 -4.46 -0.60 8.39
C THR A 127 -4.80 -0.54 6.91
N TRP A 128 -4.07 0.30 6.19
CA TRP A 128 -4.38 0.74 4.83
C TRP A 128 -4.12 -0.29 3.71
N GLY A 129 -3.95 -1.58 4.01
CA GLY A 129 -3.83 -2.59 2.96
C GLY A 129 -4.99 -2.52 1.96
N HIS A 130 -6.19 -2.27 2.48
CA HIS A 130 -7.28 -1.67 1.73
C HIS A 130 -7.51 -0.23 2.23
N PRO A 131 -7.18 0.82 1.46
CA PRO A 131 -7.09 2.20 1.97
C PRO A 131 -8.46 2.92 2.02
N VAL A 132 -9.47 2.27 2.61
CA VAL A 132 -10.80 2.81 2.90
C VAL A 132 -11.28 2.26 4.24
N THR A 133 -12.21 2.94 4.89
CA THR A 133 -12.88 2.45 6.10
C THR A 133 -13.53 1.09 5.88
N THR A 134 -13.51 0.23 6.91
CA THR A 134 -14.15 -1.08 6.85
C THR A 134 -15.68 -0.99 6.99
N GLY A 135 -16.20 0.05 7.65
CA GLY A 135 -17.61 0.16 7.99
C GLY A 135 -18.07 -0.88 9.03
N LEU A 136 -17.14 -1.58 9.69
CA LEU A 136 -17.45 -2.68 10.60
C LEU A 136 -17.53 -2.19 12.05
N PRO A 137 -18.56 -2.58 12.82
CA PRO A 137 -18.76 -2.12 14.19
C PRO A 137 -17.75 -2.70 15.20
N ASN A 138 -17.02 -3.75 14.80
CA ASN A 138 -16.08 -4.45 15.67
C ASN A 138 -14.61 -4.12 15.39
N ILE A 139 -14.32 -3.16 14.50
CA ILE A 139 -12.96 -2.66 14.29
C ILE A 139 -12.84 -1.31 15.01
N ASP A 140 -11.97 -1.24 16.01
CA ASP A 140 -11.89 -0.08 16.91
C ASP A 140 -11.04 1.04 16.31
N TYR A 141 -9.95 0.68 15.64
CA TYR A 141 -8.97 1.64 15.12
C TYR A 141 -8.64 1.41 13.65
N PHE A 142 -8.57 2.50 12.88
CA PHE A 142 -7.88 2.53 11.59
C PHE A 142 -6.51 3.19 11.78
N ILE A 143 -5.44 2.44 11.55
CA ILE A 143 -4.04 2.88 11.75
C ILE A 143 -3.49 3.45 10.45
N SER A 144 -3.23 4.76 10.48
CA SER A 144 -2.74 5.55 9.36
C SER A 144 -1.54 6.41 9.76
N GLY A 145 -0.95 7.12 8.79
CA GLY A 145 0.10 8.13 8.99
C GLY A 145 -0.46 9.55 8.93
N ASP A 146 0.14 10.49 9.63
CA ASP A 146 -0.28 11.89 9.55
C ASP A 146 0.04 12.53 8.19
N LEU A 147 1.06 12.01 7.49
CA LEU A 147 1.47 12.46 6.15
C LEU A 147 0.47 12.04 5.05
N THR A 148 -0.27 10.95 5.25
CA THR A 148 -1.29 10.45 4.31
C THR A 148 -2.63 11.12 4.50
N GLU A 149 -3.00 11.44 5.73
CA GLU A 149 -4.34 11.94 6.05
C GLU A 149 -4.46 13.46 5.87
N THR A 150 -5.67 13.91 5.50
CA THR A 150 -6.05 15.33 5.60
C THR A 150 -6.34 15.70 7.07
N LYS A 151 -6.56 16.99 7.34
CA LYS A 151 -6.87 17.45 8.71
C LYS A 151 -8.17 16.84 9.23
N ASP A 152 -9.18 16.78 8.37
CA ASP A 152 -10.56 16.37 8.71
C ASP A 152 -10.84 14.90 8.36
N ALA A 153 -9.80 14.11 8.07
CA ALA A 153 -9.93 12.73 7.60
C ALA A 153 -10.76 11.81 8.51
N ALA A 154 -10.79 12.08 9.82
CA ALA A 154 -11.47 11.23 10.79
C ALA A 154 -12.97 11.04 10.50
N SER A 155 -13.64 12.00 9.84
CA SER A 155 -15.06 11.86 9.48
C SER A 155 -15.32 10.85 8.37
N ALA A 156 -14.29 10.39 7.66
CA ALA A 156 -14.40 9.39 6.60
C ALA A 156 -14.24 7.94 7.11
N TYR A 157 -14.06 7.74 8.41
CA TYR A 157 -13.85 6.43 9.03
C TYR A 157 -14.97 6.11 10.03
N SER A 158 -15.45 4.87 10.02
CA SER A 158 -16.27 4.33 11.11
C SER A 158 -15.42 4.00 12.33
N GLU A 159 -14.17 3.61 12.12
CA GLU A 159 -13.18 3.35 13.16
C GLU A 159 -12.63 4.66 13.74
N LYS A 160 -12.05 4.60 14.95
CA LYS A 160 -11.24 5.71 15.46
C LYS A 160 -9.94 5.80 14.66
N LEU A 161 -9.81 6.85 13.85
CA LEU A 161 -8.60 7.10 13.06
C LEU A 161 -7.41 7.40 14.00
N LEU A 162 -6.43 6.52 14.01
CA LEU A 162 -5.14 6.73 14.64
C LEU A 162 -4.14 7.23 13.59
N ARG A 163 -3.48 8.36 13.90
CA ARG A 163 -2.45 8.94 13.05
C ARG A 163 -1.08 8.81 13.71
N LEU A 164 -0.24 7.96 13.17
CA LEU A 164 1.18 7.91 13.53
C LEU A 164 1.90 9.11 12.92
N ASP A 165 2.84 9.70 13.66
CA ASP A 165 3.76 10.70 13.11
C ASP A 165 4.54 10.07 11.94
N GLY A 166 4.51 10.69 10.75
CA GLY A 166 5.10 10.15 9.53
C GLY A 166 4.22 9.16 8.76
N PHE A 167 4.86 8.28 7.98
CA PHE A 167 4.20 7.20 7.25
C PHE A 167 4.09 5.92 8.11
N SER A 168 2.99 5.17 7.94
CA SER A 168 2.63 4.04 8.81
C SER A 168 3.21 2.68 8.40
N THR A 169 4.13 2.59 7.44
CA THR A 169 4.78 1.30 7.11
C THR A 169 6.30 1.40 7.08
N CYS A 170 6.94 0.33 7.57
CA CYS A 170 8.38 0.10 7.45
C CYS A 170 8.60 -0.93 6.34
N VAL A 171 9.00 -0.46 5.16
CA VAL A 171 9.17 -1.28 3.95
C VAL A 171 10.66 -1.40 3.65
N ALA A 172 11.15 -2.62 3.42
CA ALA A 172 12.53 -2.82 2.98
C ALA A 172 12.72 -2.35 1.53
N VAL A 173 13.94 -1.97 1.17
CA VAL A 173 14.27 -1.70 -0.24
C VAL A 173 13.91 -2.93 -1.10
N PRO A 174 13.11 -2.79 -2.18
CA PRO A 174 12.76 -3.90 -3.05
C PRO A 174 14.00 -4.58 -3.64
N GLY A 175 14.19 -5.86 -3.34
CA GLY A 175 15.41 -6.59 -3.71
C GLY A 175 15.64 -6.69 -5.21
N GLU A 176 14.56 -6.74 -5.99
CA GLU A 176 14.61 -6.74 -7.46
C GLU A 176 15.21 -5.45 -8.04
N ILE A 177 15.11 -4.32 -7.34
CA ILE A 177 15.67 -3.04 -7.77
C ILE A 177 17.16 -2.95 -7.43
N ALA A 178 17.55 -3.46 -6.26
CA ALA A 178 18.94 -3.46 -5.80
C ALA A 178 19.88 -4.26 -6.70
N GLN A 179 19.33 -5.19 -7.50
CA GLN A 179 20.09 -6.06 -8.41
C GLN A 179 20.16 -5.55 -9.86
N LEU A 180 19.46 -4.46 -10.19
CA LEU A 180 19.46 -3.94 -11.56
C LEU A 180 20.81 -3.26 -11.89
N PRO A 181 21.27 -3.36 -13.14
CA PRO A 181 22.38 -2.54 -13.60
C PRO A 181 22.02 -1.05 -13.52
N PRO A 182 23.02 -0.14 -13.55
CA PRO A 182 22.74 1.30 -13.62
C PRO A 182 21.84 1.64 -14.80
N ARG A 183 20.95 2.62 -14.59
CA ARG A 183 20.06 3.14 -15.63
C ARG A 183 20.86 3.52 -16.87
N LYS A 184 20.48 2.99 -18.02
CA LYS A 184 20.95 3.46 -19.32
C LYS A 184 20.00 4.56 -19.81
N SER A 185 20.54 5.64 -20.38
CA SER A 185 19.71 6.62 -21.07
C SER A 185 18.98 5.92 -22.23
N ALA A 186 17.65 6.02 -22.25
CA ALA A 186 16.85 5.53 -23.36
C ALA A 186 16.94 6.51 -24.54
N LEU A 187 16.73 6.00 -25.76
CA LEU A 187 16.39 6.85 -26.90
C LEU A 187 14.90 7.22 -26.76
N GLY A 188 14.60 8.53 -26.73
CA GLY A 188 13.24 9.05 -26.57
C GLY A 188 12.75 9.18 -25.12
N GLN A 189 11.58 9.81 -24.96
CA GLN A 189 10.93 10.03 -23.66
C GLN A 189 10.07 8.82 -23.29
N ARG A 190 10.33 8.22 -22.13
CA ARG A 190 9.59 7.04 -21.62
C ARG A 190 8.72 7.41 -20.44
N ILE A 191 7.44 7.64 -20.72
CA ILE A 191 6.39 7.90 -19.72
C ILE A 191 5.66 6.59 -19.44
N VAL A 192 5.62 6.17 -18.18
CA VAL A 192 5.00 4.88 -17.81
C VAL A 192 3.94 5.12 -16.73
N CYS A 193 2.76 4.52 -16.87
CA CYS A 193 1.73 4.46 -15.85
C CYS A 193 1.48 2.99 -15.47
N PRO A 194 2.23 2.42 -14.51
CA PRO A 194 2.19 0.99 -14.19
C PRO A 194 1.19 0.70 -13.06
N GLN A 195 0.01 1.31 -13.13
CA GLN A 195 -1.08 1.14 -12.17
C GLN A 195 -2.08 0.07 -12.62
N SER A 196 -2.76 -0.59 -11.68
CA SER A 196 -3.85 -1.50 -11.99
C SER A 196 -4.99 -0.78 -12.71
N LEU A 197 -5.60 -1.41 -13.71
CA LEU A 197 -6.54 -0.73 -14.60
C LEU A 197 -7.81 -0.20 -13.92
N PHE A 198 -8.24 -0.80 -12.82
CA PHE A 198 -9.38 -0.28 -12.04
C PHE A 198 -9.11 1.08 -11.38
N LYS A 199 -7.85 1.58 -11.39
CA LYS A 199 -7.48 2.90 -10.88
C LYS A 199 -7.62 4.03 -11.93
N TYR A 200 -7.87 3.68 -13.19
CA TYR A 200 -7.99 4.64 -14.29
C TYR A 200 -9.40 5.23 -14.35
N HIS A 201 -9.67 6.19 -13.47
CA HIS A 201 -10.89 6.98 -13.53
C HIS A 201 -10.96 7.78 -14.85
N PRO A 202 -12.15 7.99 -15.45
CA PRO A 202 -12.30 8.76 -16.69
C PRO A 202 -11.65 10.15 -16.69
N ASP A 203 -11.64 10.85 -15.55
CA ASP A 203 -11.01 12.19 -15.47
C ASP A 203 -9.49 12.16 -15.71
N PHE A 204 -8.85 11.00 -15.56
CA PHE A 204 -7.44 10.84 -15.87
C PHE A 204 -7.15 10.93 -17.37
N ASP A 205 -8.16 10.70 -18.23
CA ASP A 205 -8.01 10.79 -19.68
C ASP A 205 -7.56 12.21 -20.08
N ALA A 206 -8.09 13.26 -19.44
CA ALA A 206 -7.70 14.65 -19.70
C ALA A 206 -6.22 14.91 -19.38
N ILE A 207 -5.70 14.30 -18.32
CA ILE A 207 -4.27 14.38 -17.95
C ILE A 207 -3.42 13.67 -19.00
N LEU A 208 -3.77 12.43 -19.36
CA LEU A 208 -3.03 11.65 -20.36
C LEU A 208 -2.99 12.36 -21.73
N GLY A 209 -4.14 12.85 -22.19
CA GLY A 209 -4.24 13.63 -23.43
C GLY A 209 -3.45 14.93 -23.38
N GLY A 210 -3.52 15.65 -22.25
CA GLY A 210 -2.76 16.88 -22.04
C GLY A 210 -1.24 16.66 -22.12
N ILE A 211 -0.74 15.59 -21.49
CA ILE A 211 0.68 15.19 -21.57
C ILE A 211 1.09 14.91 -23.02
N LEU A 212 0.34 14.07 -23.73
CA LEU A 212 0.65 13.68 -25.10
C LEU A 212 0.60 14.86 -26.08
N ARG A 213 -0.32 15.82 -25.90
CA ARG A 213 -0.35 17.04 -26.72
C ARG A 213 0.81 17.98 -26.40
N ALA A 214 1.23 18.05 -25.14
CA ALA A 214 2.37 18.88 -24.71
C ALA A 214 3.74 18.29 -25.11
N LEU A 215 3.80 16.97 -25.34
CA LEU A 215 4.99 16.22 -25.74
C LEU A 215 4.69 15.41 -27.02
N PRO A 216 4.85 16.01 -28.22
CA PRO A 216 4.44 15.38 -29.48
C PRO A 216 5.12 14.05 -29.80
N GLU A 217 6.36 13.87 -29.34
CA GLU A 217 7.17 12.65 -29.57
C GLU A 217 7.09 11.64 -28.41
N ALA A 218 6.32 11.94 -27.36
CA ALA A 218 6.19 11.04 -26.22
C ALA A 218 5.13 9.96 -26.49
N GLU A 219 5.40 8.78 -25.94
CA GLU A 219 4.46 7.68 -25.79
C GLU A 219 4.17 7.44 -24.30
N ILE A 220 2.95 7.02 -23.98
CA ILE A 220 2.58 6.58 -22.64
C ILE A 220 2.41 5.08 -22.63
N GLN A 221 3.14 4.40 -21.74
CA GLN A 221 3.07 2.95 -21.56
C GLN A 221 2.24 2.60 -20.33
N LEU A 222 1.18 1.83 -20.53
CA LEU A 222 0.34 1.24 -19.49
C LEU A 222 0.68 -0.25 -19.33
N ILE A 223 0.21 -0.88 -18.25
CA ILE A 223 0.34 -2.33 -18.05
C ILE A 223 -1.04 -3.00 -18.16
N ASP A 224 -1.08 -4.12 -18.86
CA ASP A 224 -2.26 -4.95 -19.05
C ASP A 224 -2.91 -5.39 -17.71
N GLY A 225 -4.24 -5.47 -17.71
CA GLY A 225 -5.03 -5.87 -16.56
C GLY A 225 -4.87 -7.36 -16.23
N SER A 226 -5.32 -7.75 -15.03
CA SER A 226 -5.41 -9.18 -14.66
C SER A 226 -6.50 -9.92 -15.44
N HIS A 227 -7.42 -9.20 -16.06
CA HIS A 227 -8.48 -9.74 -16.89
C HIS A 227 -8.46 -9.06 -18.27
N PRO A 228 -8.36 -9.81 -19.39
CA PRO A 228 -8.19 -9.23 -20.74
C PRO A 228 -9.26 -8.19 -21.11
N ALA A 229 -10.53 -8.46 -20.76
CA ALA A 229 -11.64 -7.54 -21.01
C ALA A 229 -11.47 -6.14 -20.40
N TRP A 230 -10.70 -5.99 -19.31
CA TRP A 230 -10.49 -4.68 -18.68
C TRP A 230 -9.63 -3.77 -19.56
N SER A 231 -8.62 -4.34 -20.22
CA SER A 231 -7.73 -3.62 -21.12
C SER A 231 -8.45 -3.21 -22.39
N GLU A 232 -9.29 -4.09 -22.94
CA GLU A 232 -10.15 -3.77 -24.09
C GLU A 232 -11.11 -2.62 -23.79
N LEU A 233 -11.77 -2.64 -22.62
CA LEU A 233 -12.67 -1.57 -22.18
C LEU A 233 -11.94 -0.24 -22.01
N LEU A 234 -10.77 -0.26 -21.37
CA LEU A 234 -9.95 0.94 -21.20
C LEU A 234 -9.47 1.48 -22.54
N GLN A 235 -8.92 0.63 -23.41
CA GLN A 235 -8.43 1.03 -24.73
C GLN A 235 -9.55 1.64 -25.57
N LYS A 236 -10.74 1.02 -25.60
CA LYS A 236 -11.90 1.56 -26.30
C LYS A 236 -12.30 2.93 -25.77
N ARG A 237 -12.28 3.12 -24.44
CA ARG A 237 -12.55 4.43 -23.82
C ARG A 237 -11.53 5.46 -24.27
N LEU A 238 -10.23 5.16 -24.16
CA LEU A 238 -9.14 6.06 -24.50
C LEU A 238 -9.13 6.44 -26.00
N MET A 239 -9.40 5.48 -26.89
CA MET A 239 -9.57 5.76 -28.32
C MET A 239 -10.73 6.73 -28.60
N SER A 240 -11.80 6.64 -27.81
CA SER A 240 -12.95 7.53 -27.95
C SER A 240 -12.72 8.90 -27.32
N SER A 241 -12.07 8.98 -26.17
CA SER A 241 -11.88 10.23 -25.41
C SER A 241 -10.67 11.03 -25.88
N LEU A 242 -9.65 10.36 -26.42
CA LEU A 242 -8.35 10.91 -26.83
C LEU A 242 -8.04 10.59 -28.29
N SER A 243 -9.04 10.64 -29.17
CA SER A 243 -8.92 10.18 -30.56
C SER A 243 -7.77 10.83 -31.35
N ASP A 244 -7.34 12.03 -30.95
CA ASP A 244 -6.24 12.78 -31.57
C ASP A 244 -4.84 12.31 -31.16
N VAL A 245 -4.71 11.52 -30.09
CA VAL A 245 -3.40 11.10 -29.53
C VAL A 245 -3.36 9.64 -29.02
N SER A 246 -4.47 8.91 -29.08
CA SER A 246 -4.60 7.56 -28.50
C SER A 246 -3.68 6.51 -29.12
N ASP A 247 -3.20 6.73 -30.34
CA ASP A 247 -2.21 5.90 -31.04
C ASP A 247 -0.85 5.87 -30.33
N ARG A 248 -0.56 6.86 -29.48
CA ARG A 248 0.66 6.95 -28.67
C ARG A 248 0.50 6.39 -27.25
N ILE A 249 -0.63 5.73 -26.96
CA ILE A 249 -0.84 5.00 -25.70
C ILE A 249 -0.67 3.51 -25.97
N GLN A 250 0.35 2.90 -25.38
CA GLN A 250 0.66 1.48 -25.54
C GLN A 250 0.31 0.71 -24.27
N ILE A 251 -0.42 -0.39 -24.41
CA ILE A 251 -0.65 -1.33 -23.29
C ILE A 251 0.39 -2.45 -23.42
N LEU A 252 1.32 -2.51 -22.48
CA LEU A 252 2.31 -3.56 -22.38
C LEU A 252 1.72 -4.80 -21.69
N PRO A 253 2.15 -6.02 -22.04
CA PRO A 253 1.72 -7.23 -21.35
C PRO A 253 2.11 -7.19 -19.86
N ARG A 254 1.44 -8.01 -19.04
CA ARG A 254 1.84 -8.19 -17.64
C ARG A 254 3.29 -8.68 -17.56
N LEU A 255 4.09 -7.99 -16.75
CA LEU A 255 5.51 -8.25 -16.58
C LEU A 255 5.76 -9.10 -15.34
N ASN A 256 6.80 -9.93 -15.39
CA ASN A 256 7.36 -10.53 -14.17
C ASN A 256 8.07 -9.47 -13.33
N ARG A 257 8.49 -9.85 -12.12
CA ARG A 257 9.08 -8.94 -11.14
C ARG A 257 10.30 -8.19 -11.67
N GLU A 258 11.24 -8.90 -12.29
CA GLU A 258 12.50 -8.34 -12.79
C GLU A 258 12.26 -7.41 -13.99
N ALA A 259 11.40 -7.79 -14.92
CA ALA A 259 11.07 -6.96 -16.08
C ALA A 259 10.28 -5.70 -15.65
N PHE A 260 9.40 -5.82 -14.66
CA PHE A 260 8.69 -4.68 -14.09
C PHE A 260 9.65 -3.69 -13.41
N ALA A 261 10.58 -4.20 -12.60
CA ALA A 261 11.63 -3.40 -11.97
C ALA A 261 12.48 -2.66 -13.03
N ALA A 262 12.89 -3.35 -14.09
CA ALA A 262 13.63 -2.76 -15.20
C ALA A 262 12.83 -1.68 -15.95
N LEU A 263 11.51 -1.89 -16.14
CA LEU A 263 10.63 -0.88 -16.72
C LEU A 263 10.59 0.40 -15.87
N LEU A 264 10.42 0.26 -14.56
CA LEU A 264 10.40 1.39 -13.63
C LEU A 264 11.72 2.17 -13.64
N GLN A 265 12.87 1.48 -13.64
CA GLN A 265 14.19 2.11 -13.70
C GLN A 265 14.43 2.82 -15.04
N ALA A 266 13.94 2.25 -16.14
CA ALA A 266 14.16 2.82 -17.47
C ALA A 266 13.31 4.08 -17.73
N ALA A 267 12.14 4.20 -17.09
CA ALA A 267 11.23 5.33 -17.28
C ALA A 267 11.87 6.68 -16.91
N ASP A 268 11.53 7.72 -17.69
CA ASP A 268 11.85 9.10 -17.34
C ASP A 268 10.97 9.60 -16.20
N VAL A 269 9.71 9.18 -16.23
CA VAL A 269 8.69 9.56 -15.27
C VAL A 269 7.65 8.43 -15.15
N ILE A 270 7.25 8.16 -13.92
CA ILE A 270 6.09 7.34 -13.59
C ILE A 270 4.90 8.24 -13.36
N LEU A 271 3.76 7.90 -13.97
CA LEU A 271 2.49 8.54 -13.72
C LEU A 271 1.74 7.80 -12.62
N ASP A 272 1.16 8.57 -11.71
CA ASP A 272 0.29 8.10 -10.65
C ASP A 272 -1.15 8.54 -10.89
N THR A 273 -2.12 7.75 -10.42
CA THR A 273 -3.55 7.99 -10.67
C THR A 273 -4.20 8.81 -9.53
N PRO A 274 -5.03 9.82 -9.83
CA PRO A 274 -5.48 10.83 -8.84
C PRO A 274 -6.41 10.32 -7.72
N TYR A 275 -7.30 9.37 -8.02
CA TYR A 275 -8.31 8.91 -7.05
C TYR A 275 -7.92 7.67 -6.26
N PHE A 276 -6.94 6.94 -6.77
CA PHE A 276 -6.35 5.78 -6.11
C PHE A 276 -4.91 5.72 -6.58
N CYS A 277 -3.99 6.17 -5.74
CA CYS A 277 -2.59 6.30 -6.10
C CYS A 277 -1.84 4.95 -6.06
N GLY A 278 -0.57 4.98 -6.43
CA GLY A 278 0.38 3.91 -6.24
C GLY A 278 0.61 3.64 -4.75
N GLY A 279 0.91 2.38 -4.45
CA GLY A 279 1.41 1.94 -3.15
C GLY A 279 2.80 1.36 -3.34
N MET A 280 2.88 0.03 -3.46
CA MET A 280 4.15 -0.66 -3.75
C MET A 280 4.80 -0.24 -5.07
N THR A 281 4.02 0.08 -6.11
CA THR A 281 4.55 0.63 -7.36
C THR A 281 5.34 1.92 -7.12
N THR A 282 4.85 2.81 -6.26
CA THR A 282 5.55 4.05 -5.90
C THR A 282 6.83 3.75 -5.14
N TYR A 283 6.79 2.83 -4.15
CA TYR A 283 8.01 2.37 -3.48
C TYR A 283 9.05 1.81 -4.46
N GLN A 284 8.66 0.95 -5.39
CA GLN A 284 9.58 0.38 -6.37
C GLN A 284 10.14 1.45 -7.32
N ALA A 285 9.33 2.40 -7.77
CA ALA A 285 9.78 3.50 -8.62
C ALA A 285 10.78 4.41 -7.92
N LEU A 286 10.50 4.80 -6.66
CA LEU A 286 11.40 5.64 -5.86
C LEU A 286 12.68 4.90 -5.49
N ALA A 287 12.63 3.59 -5.21
CA ALA A 287 13.82 2.75 -5.04
C ALA A 287 14.68 2.75 -6.30
N ALA A 288 14.06 2.74 -7.49
CA ALA A 288 14.74 2.83 -8.78
C ALA A 288 15.33 4.22 -9.07
N GLY A 289 15.07 5.22 -8.21
CA GLY A 289 15.41 6.61 -8.45
C GLY A 289 14.58 7.25 -9.56
N THR A 290 13.38 6.72 -9.85
CA THR A 290 12.49 7.25 -10.88
C THR A 290 11.40 8.13 -10.27
N PRO A 291 11.25 9.39 -10.74
CA PRO A 291 10.19 10.29 -10.28
C PRO A 291 8.79 9.75 -10.55
N VAL A 292 7.86 9.97 -9.62
CA VAL A 292 6.45 9.62 -9.70
C VAL A 292 5.63 10.91 -9.61
N VAL A 293 4.97 11.33 -10.69
CA VAL A 293 4.09 12.51 -10.64
C VAL A 293 2.75 12.09 -10.06
N THR A 294 2.28 12.78 -9.03
CA THR A 294 1.04 12.44 -8.31
C THR A 294 0.14 13.66 -8.14
N LEU A 295 -1.18 13.45 -8.20
CA LEU A 295 -2.20 14.48 -7.94
C LEU A 295 -3.02 14.05 -6.72
N PRO A 296 -2.67 14.51 -5.51
CA PRO A 296 -3.30 13.98 -4.30
C PRO A 296 -4.74 14.45 -4.15
N GLY A 297 -5.66 13.50 -3.99
CA GLY A 297 -7.06 13.79 -3.66
C GLY A 297 -7.31 14.01 -2.16
N ASP A 298 -8.59 13.99 -1.78
CA ASP A 298 -9.05 14.27 -0.41
C ASP A 298 -8.91 13.08 0.55
N PHE A 299 -8.79 11.87 0.02
CA PHE A 299 -8.79 10.63 0.79
C PHE A 299 -7.43 9.94 0.78
N MET A 300 -7.13 9.20 1.85
CA MET A 300 -5.88 8.45 2.03
C MET A 300 -5.44 7.66 0.78
N ARG A 301 -6.37 6.95 0.13
CA ARG A 301 -6.11 6.13 -1.07
C ARG A 301 -5.49 6.89 -2.24
N GLY A 302 -5.60 8.21 -2.30
CA GLY A 302 -4.99 9.06 -3.33
C GLY A 302 -3.73 9.80 -2.85
N ARG A 303 -3.19 9.49 -1.66
CA ARG A 303 -2.21 10.34 -0.96
C ARG A 303 -0.96 9.59 -0.49
N LEU A 304 -0.80 8.31 -0.82
CA LEU A 304 0.37 7.52 -0.43
C LEU A 304 1.66 8.07 -1.07
N SER A 305 1.64 8.37 -2.37
CA SER A 305 2.80 8.95 -3.07
C SER A 305 3.19 10.31 -2.50
N LEU A 306 2.20 11.17 -2.19
CA LEU A 306 2.42 12.43 -1.47
C LEU A 306 3.12 12.20 -0.13
N ALA A 307 2.66 11.23 0.65
CA ALA A 307 3.21 10.97 1.97
C ALA A 307 4.67 10.51 1.90
N LEU A 308 5.03 9.68 0.91
CA LEU A 308 6.41 9.28 0.67
C LEU A 308 7.30 10.49 0.31
N TYR A 309 6.81 11.38 -0.56
CA TYR A 309 7.51 12.63 -0.89
C TYR A 309 7.71 13.54 0.34
N ARG A 310 6.67 13.74 1.14
CA ARG A 310 6.77 14.50 2.41
C ARG A 310 7.75 13.86 3.38
N GLN A 311 7.76 12.54 3.50
CA GLN A 311 8.69 11.79 4.33
C GLN A 311 10.14 11.98 3.84
N MET A 312 10.36 12.06 2.52
CA MET A 312 11.65 12.41 1.92
C MET A 312 12.01 13.89 2.04
N GLN A 313 11.07 14.75 2.45
CA GLN A 313 11.19 16.22 2.56
C GLN A 313 11.29 16.94 1.21
N MET A 314 10.57 16.46 0.20
CA MET A 314 10.48 17.08 -1.12
C MET A 314 9.04 17.04 -1.63
N THR A 315 8.68 17.89 -2.59
CA THR A 315 7.33 17.91 -3.19
C THR A 315 7.33 18.25 -4.69
N ASP A 316 8.48 18.24 -5.35
CA ASP A 316 8.66 18.65 -6.75
C ASP A 316 7.84 17.81 -7.76
N CYS A 317 7.37 16.63 -7.36
CA CYS A 317 6.53 15.75 -8.19
C CYS A 317 5.06 15.69 -7.73
N VAL A 318 4.66 16.58 -6.81
CA VAL A 318 3.30 16.66 -6.27
C VAL A 318 2.56 17.78 -6.98
N ALA A 319 1.61 17.40 -7.84
CA ALA A 319 0.78 18.33 -8.58
C ALA A 319 -0.36 18.90 -7.70
N GLY A 320 -0.65 20.18 -7.88
CA GLY A 320 -1.81 20.85 -7.29
C GLY A 320 -3.05 20.90 -8.20
N SER A 321 -2.89 20.65 -9.50
CA SER A 321 -3.97 20.60 -10.48
C SER A 321 -3.62 19.69 -11.67
N THR A 322 -4.57 19.49 -12.58
CA THR A 322 -4.34 18.79 -13.85
C THR A 322 -3.25 19.47 -14.69
N GLU A 323 -3.25 20.80 -14.78
CA GLU A 323 -2.27 21.58 -15.53
C GLU A 323 -0.88 21.45 -14.93
N ASP A 324 -0.78 21.51 -13.60
CA ASP A 324 0.47 21.32 -12.87
C ASP A 324 1.01 19.90 -13.06
N TYR A 325 0.14 18.89 -13.04
CA TYR A 325 0.53 17.50 -13.31
C TYR A 325 1.16 17.35 -14.71
N ILE A 326 0.54 17.96 -15.72
CA ILE A 326 1.04 17.97 -17.10
C ILE A 326 2.38 18.70 -17.18
N GLU A 327 2.51 19.87 -16.55
CA GLU A 327 3.74 20.68 -16.59
C GLU A 327 4.90 20.00 -15.85
N ILE A 328 4.67 19.43 -14.66
CA ILE A 328 5.68 18.65 -13.94
C ILE A 328 6.17 17.49 -14.81
N THR A 329 5.25 16.73 -15.42
CA THR A 329 5.58 15.61 -16.32
C THR A 329 6.43 16.10 -17.48
N LYS A 330 6.02 17.18 -18.15
CA LYS A 330 6.74 17.80 -19.26
C LYS A 330 8.14 18.24 -18.85
N ARG A 331 8.30 18.91 -17.70
CA ARG A 331 9.60 19.35 -17.18
C ARG A 331 10.51 18.17 -16.89
N LEU A 332 10.01 17.10 -16.28
CA LEU A 332 10.79 15.87 -16.06
C LEU A 332 11.28 15.23 -17.37
N CYS A 333 10.52 15.37 -18.46
CA CYS A 333 10.87 14.82 -19.77
C CYS A 333 11.76 15.75 -20.64
N THR A 334 11.81 17.06 -20.36
CA THR A 334 12.45 18.05 -21.26
C THR A 334 13.53 18.90 -20.60
N ASP A 335 13.51 19.06 -19.28
CA ASP A 335 14.53 19.78 -18.51
C ASP A 335 15.43 18.77 -17.80
N ALA A 336 16.56 18.45 -18.43
CA ALA A 336 17.53 17.50 -17.91
C ALA A 336 18.12 17.91 -16.55
N LYS A 337 18.21 19.22 -16.26
CA LYS A 337 18.73 19.71 -14.97
C LYS A 337 17.70 19.49 -13.86
N PHE A 338 16.44 19.82 -14.13
CA PHE A 338 15.35 19.55 -13.20
C PHE A 338 15.20 18.05 -12.93
N ALA A 339 15.18 17.23 -13.99
CA ALA A 339 15.09 15.78 -13.86
C ALA A 339 16.25 15.19 -13.03
N ALA A 340 17.49 15.64 -13.27
CA ALA A 340 18.66 15.20 -12.49
C ALA A 340 18.53 15.60 -11.01
N SER A 341 18.13 16.84 -10.73
CA SER A 341 17.94 17.32 -9.36
C SER A 341 16.85 16.53 -8.62
N VAL A 342 15.72 16.25 -9.25
CA VAL A 342 14.64 15.44 -8.64
C VAL A 342 15.14 14.02 -8.33
N ARG A 343 15.89 13.40 -9.24
CA ARG A 343 16.45 12.06 -9.02
C ARG A 343 17.46 12.02 -7.88
N GLU A 344 18.30 13.05 -7.77
CA GLU A 344 19.23 13.21 -6.65
C GLU A 344 18.49 13.38 -5.31
N GLN A 345 17.42 14.17 -5.27
CA GLN A 345 16.57 14.30 -4.07
C GLN A 345 15.92 12.98 -3.67
N ILE A 346 15.40 12.21 -4.65
CA ILE A 346 14.85 10.87 -4.40
C ILE A 346 15.94 9.96 -3.81
N GLN A 347 17.11 9.91 -4.44
CA GLN A 347 18.22 9.05 -4.01
C GLN A 347 18.68 9.39 -2.58
N THR A 348 18.82 10.67 -2.26
CA THR A 348 19.23 11.14 -0.92
C THR A 348 18.14 11.01 0.14
N GLY A 349 16.87 10.88 -0.25
CA GLY A 349 15.74 10.69 0.66
C GLY A 349 15.35 9.23 0.93
N GLN A 350 15.94 8.25 0.23
CA GLN A 350 15.53 6.85 0.31
C GLN A 350 15.58 6.28 1.74
N ASP A 351 16.56 6.69 2.56
CA ASP A 351 16.72 6.27 3.96
C ASP A 351 15.57 6.71 4.88
N ARG A 352 14.78 7.70 4.45
CA ARG A 352 13.61 8.18 5.20
C ARG A 352 12.36 7.35 4.96
N ILE A 353 12.29 6.62 3.83
CA ILE A 353 11.11 5.87 3.41
C ILE A 353 11.31 4.35 3.42
N PHE A 354 12.55 3.87 3.29
CA PHE A 354 12.90 2.45 3.41
C PHE A 354 13.50 2.14 4.77
N ASP A 355 13.19 0.95 5.30
CA ASP A 355 13.73 0.42 6.56
C ASP A 355 13.61 1.40 7.75
N ASN A 356 12.59 2.26 7.72
CA ASN A 356 12.36 3.29 8.72
C ASN A 356 11.83 2.70 10.04
N ARG A 357 12.75 2.24 10.88
CA ARG A 357 12.43 1.62 12.18
C ARG A 357 11.68 2.55 13.14
N LYS A 358 11.72 3.87 12.96
CA LYS A 358 10.92 4.80 13.77
C LYS A 358 9.43 4.51 13.65
N THR A 359 8.98 4.03 12.49
CA THR A 359 7.59 3.60 12.30
C THR A 359 7.23 2.40 13.16
N ILE A 360 8.15 1.47 13.37
CA ILE A 360 7.94 0.31 14.26
C ILE A 360 7.81 0.77 15.71
N ASP A 361 8.68 1.68 16.16
CA ASP A 361 8.60 2.24 17.51
C ASP A 361 7.29 3.00 17.76
N ARG A 362 6.77 3.68 16.72
CA ARG A 362 5.48 4.38 16.79
C ARG A 362 4.30 3.41 16.91
N HIS A 363 4.33 2.27 16.21
CA HIS A 363 3.33 1.21 16.40
C HIS A 363 3.43 0.60 17.80
N ALA A 364 4.64 0.29 18.26
CA ALA A 364 4.86 -0.26 19.61
C ALA A 364 4.24 0.64 20.70
N LYS A 365 4.49 1.95 20.63
CA LYS A 365 3.89 2.92 21.56
C LYS A 365 2.37 2.95 21.48
N PHE A 366 1.80 2.81 20.28
CA PHE A 366 0.35 2.71 20.12
C PHE A 366 -0.19 1.44 20.77
N PHE A 367 0.42 0.28 20.49
CA PHE A 367 0.00 -1.00 21.05
C PHE A 367 0.05 -0.97 22.58
N GLU A 368 1.11 -0.43 23.18
CA GLU A 368 1.15 -0.21 24.63
C GLU A 368 0.03 0.72 25.11
N LYS A 369 -0.17 1.86 24.44
CA LYS A 369 -1.18 2.83 24.83
C LYS A 369 -2.60 2.24 24.85
N VAL A 370 -3.01 1.54 23.79
CA VAL A 370 -4.37 0.99 23.72
C VAL A 370 -4.60 -0.19 24.66
N MET A 371 -3.54 -0.86 25.09
CA MET A 371 -3.63 -1.89 26.12
C MET A 371 -3.96 -1.33 27.51
N PHE A 372 -3.59 -0.08 27.80
CA PHE A 372 -3.77 0.54 29.12
C PHE A 372 -4.89 1.61 29.18
N GLU A 373 -5.39 2.05 28.03
CA GLU A 373 -6.49 3.03 27.92
C GLU A 373 -7.86 2.39 27.60
N GLY A 374 -7.91 1.06 27.57
CA GLY A 374 -9.10 0.24 27.24
C GLY A 374 -10.25 0.41 28.21
#